data_AF-A0A087HI47-F1
#
_entry.id   AF-A0A087HI47-F1
#
_cell.length_a   1.000
_cell.length_b   1.000
_cell.length_c   1.000
_cell.angle_alpha   90.00
_cell.angle_beta   90.00
_cell.angle_gamma   90.00
#
_symmetry.space_group_name_H-M   'P 1'
#
loop_
_entity.id
_entity.type
_entity.pdbx_description
1 polymer ?
#
loop_
_entity_poly.entity_id
_entity_poly.type
_entity_poly.pdbx_seq_one_letter_code
_entity_poly.pdbx_strand_id
1 'polypeptide(L)'
;MEDGVTPPLLITERDNTTMNRVKEEVKKQLWLSAPLIGVSLLQYSLQVISVMFVGHLGSLPLSAASIATSFASVTGFTFLLGTASALETLCGQAYGAKLYGKLGIQMQRAIQVYSKCCWLVREIHATESFRTGLGYRGAALAISVSYWVNVVLLSCYVKFSPSCSHSWTGFSKEAFCELYEFSKIAFPSAVMVCLELWSFELLVLASGLLPNPVLETSVLSICLNTSLTIWQISVGLGGAASIRVSNELGAGNPQVAKLAVYVIVGIAVAQGIVVVTVLISIRKLLGHAFSSDPKIISYAASMIPIVACGNFLDGLQCVLSGVARGCGWQKIGACVNLGSYYLVGVPLGLLLGFHFHVGGRGLWLGIVTALAVQVVCLSLVTIFTNWDKEAKKATNRVGSSGDKDEVE
;
A
#
# COMPACT_ATOMS: atom_id res chain seq x y z
N MET A 1 -35.80 43.65 29.41
CA MET A 1 -34.72 43.34 28.44
C MET A 1 -33.85 42.32 29.13
N GLU A 2 -34.09 41.04 28.84
CA GLU A 2 -33.24 39.93 29.27
C GLU A 2 -32.12 39.79 28.25
N ASP A 3 -30.89 40.08 28.66
CA ASP A 3 -29.69 39.67 27.93
C ASP A 3 -29.30 38.27 28.43
N GLY A 4 -29.61 37.26 27.61
CA GLY A 4 -29.25 35.86 27.86
C GLY A 4 -27.75 35.63 27.65
N VAL A 5 -27.00 35.55 28.75
CA VAL A 5 -25.63 35.03 28.76
C VAL A 5 -25.68 33.52 28.94
N THR A 6 -25.46 32.76 27.86
CA THR A 6 -25.20 31.30 27.94
C THR A 6 -23.86 31.05 28.67
N PRO A 7 -23.80 30.19 29.71
CA PRO A 7 -22.58 30.03 30.52
C PRO A 7 -21.49 29.16 29.84
N PRO A 8 -20.20 29.31 30.21
CA PRO A 8 -19.05 28.67 29.54
C PRO A 8 -18.89 27.15 29.75
N LEU A 9 -19.65 26.56 30.68
CA LEU A 9 -19.47 25.16 31.14
C LEU A 9 -19.82 24.09 30.09
N LEU A 10 -20.80 24.37 29.21
CA LEU A 10 -21.18 23.43 28.15
C LEU A 10 -20.14 23.34 27.03
N ILE A 11 -19.34 24.39 26.83
CA ILE A 11 -18.28 24.43 25.81
C ILE A 11 -17.07 23.62 26.28
N THR A 12 -16.68 23.76 27.54
CA THR A 12 -15.52 23.03 28.11
C THR A 12 -15.77 21.53 28.28
N GLU A 13 -16.97 21.08 28.65
CA GLU A 13 -17.29 19.64 28.69
C GLU A 13 -17.34 19.00 27.29
N ARG A 14 -17.90 19.71 26.30
CA ARG A 14 -17.97 19.24 24.91
C ARG A 14 -16.60 19.19 24.24
N ASP A 15 -15.71 20.14 24.55
CA ASP A 15 -14.32 20.12 24.08
C ASP A 15 -13.51 19.01 24.75
N ASN A 16 -13.67 18.79 26.06
CA ASN A 16 -12.99 17.71 26.77
C ASN A 16 -13.41 16.33 26.26
N THR A 17 -14.70 16.11 25.99
CA THR A 17 -15.20 14.86 25.41
C THR A 17 -14.72 14.65 23.97
N THR A 18 -14.66 15.70 23.16
CA THR A 18 -14.13 15.62 21.79
C THR A 18 -12.64 15.32 21.76
N MET A 19 -11.85 16.00 22.60
CA MET A 19 -10.41 15.76 22.75
C MET A 19 -10.12 14.33 23.21
N ASN A 20 -10.92 13.79 24.15
CA ASN A 20 -10.77 12.41 24.60
C ASN A 20 -11.06 11.40 23.48
N ARG A 21 -12.10 11.63 22.68
CA ARG A 21 -12.41 10.78 21.51
C ARG A 21 -11.29 10.80 20.46
N VAL A 22 -10.71 11.97 20.20
CA VAL A 22 -9.54 12.10 19.29
C VAL A 22 -8.35 11.33 19.86
N LYS A 23 -8.02 11.51 21.14
CA LYS A 23 -6.90 10.81 21.79
C LYS A 23 -7.07 9.29 21.77
N GLU A 24 -8.27 8.80 22.01
CA GLU A 24 -8.57 7.37 21.94
C GLU A 24 -8.40 6.82 20.51
N GLU A 25 -8.88 7.54 19.51
CA GLU A 25 -8.74 7.11 18.11
C GLU A 25 -7.27 7.16 17.66
N VAL A 26 -6.50 8.18 18.05
CA VAL A 26 -5.04 8.24 17.85
C VAL A 26 -4.38 7.00 18.44
N LYS A 27 -4.71 6.65 19.69
CA LYS A 27 -4.14 5.48 20.37
C LYS A 27 -4.46 4.18 19.62
N LYS A 28 -5.72 4.00 19.19
CA LYS A 28 -6.14 2.80 18.43
C LYS A 28 -5.38 2.70 17.10
N GLN A 29 -5.25 3.80 16.38
CA GLN A 29 -4.59 3.83 15.08
C GLN A 29 -3.08 3.61 15.19
N LEU A 30 -2.40 4.25 16.15
CA LEU A 30 -0.97 4.02 16.36
C LEU A 30 -0.68 2.59 16.83
N TRP A 31 -1.52 2.04 17.71
CA TRP A 31 -1.37 0.66 18.17
C TRP A 31 -1.59 -0.37 17.05
N LEU A 32 -2.46 -0.07 16.08
CA LEU A 32 -2.65 -0.89 14.89
C LEU A 32 -1.54 -0.68 13.84
N SER A 33 -1.07 0.55 13.66
CA SER A 33 -0.08 0.90 12.64
C SER A 33 1.30 0.33 12.98
N ALA A 34 1.72 0.37 14.26
CA ALA A 34 3.04 -0.10 14.67
C ALA A 34 3.37 -1.56 14.26
N PRO A 35 2.52 -2.57 14.53
CA PRO A 35 2.77 -3.93 14.08
C PRO A 35 2.68 -4.06 12.55
N LEU A 36 1.78 -3.32 11.89
CA LEU A 36 1.67 -3.34 10.42
C LEU A 36 2.95 -2.81 9.75
N ILE A 37 3.48 -1.69 10.25
CA ILE A 37 4.76 -1.12 9.79
C ILE A 37 5.89 -2.14 10.02
N GLY A 38 5.92 -2.79 11.19
CA GLY A 38 6.90 -3.83 11.50
C GLY A 38 6.84 -4.99 10.50
N VAL A 39 5.64 -5.48 10.18
CA VAL A 39 5.45 -6.55 9.18
C VAL A 39 5.92 -6.09 7.79
N SER A 40 5.54 -4.89 7.35
CA SER A 40 5.95 -4.34 6.05
C SER A 40 7.47 -4.20 5.94
N LEU A 41 8.13 -3.67 6.97
CA LEU A 41 9.60 -3.57 7.01
C LEU A 41 10.29 -4.94 6.99
N LEU A 42 9.78 -5.92 7.75
CA LEU A 42 10.33 -7.27 7.76
C LEU A 42 10.15 -7.96 6.40
N GLN A 43 8.99 -7.80 5.76
CA GLN A 43 8.75 -8.32 4.42
C GLN A 43 9.71 -7.72 3.39
N TYR A 44 9.95 -6.40 3.45
CA TYR A 44 10.91 -5.74 2.57
C TYR A 44 12.36 -6.19 2.84
N SER A 45 12.73 -6.40 4.11
CA SER A 45 14.08 -6.85 4.49
C SER A 45 14.47 -8.21 3.88
N LEU A 46 13.51 -9.13 3.72
CA LEU A 46 13.75 -10.43 3.08
C LEU A 46 14.26 -10.27 1.64
N GLN A 47 13.68 -9.32 0.90
CA GLN A 47 14.06 -9.03 -0.47
C GLN A 47 15.45 -8.38 -0.53
N VAL A 48 15.71 -7.40 0.32
CA VAL A 48 17.01 -6.71 0.42
C VAL A 48 18.13 -7.70 0.74
N ILE A 49 17.95 -8.53 1.77
CA ILE A 49 18.94 -9.55 2.18
C ILE A 49 19.24 -10.49 1.01
N SER A 50 18.20 -10.95 0.31
CA SER A 50 18.36 -11.88 -0.81
C SER A 50 19.18 -11.27 -1.95
N VAL A 51 18.91 -10.01 -2.30
CA VAL A 51 19.68 -9.28 -3.34
C VAL A 51 21.13 -9.05 -2.89
N MET A 52 21.36 -8.72 -1.62
CA MET A 52 22.71 -8.57 -1.07
C MET A 52 23.53 -9.86 -1.19
N PHE A 53 22.94 -11.02 -0.88
CA PHE A 53 23.62 -12.30 -1.05
C PHE A 53 23.96 -12.60 -2.51
N VAL A 54 23.07 -12.29 -3.45
CA VAL A 54 23.38 -12.42 -4.89
C VAL A 54 24.48 -11.45 -5.32
N GLY A 55 24.56 -10.27 -4.70
CA GLY A 55 25.64 -9.30 -4.91
C GLY A 55 27.04 -9.87 -4.70
N HIS A 56 27.22 -10.77 -3.74
CA HIS A 56 28.51 -11.42 -3.47
C HIS A 56 28.96 -12.39 -4.57
N LEU A 57 28.06 -12.80 -5.48
CA LEU A 57 28.40 -13.66 -6.63
C LEU A 57 28.96 -12.86 -7.82
N GLY A 58 28.96 -11.53 -7.75
CA GLY A 58 29.49 -10.62 -8.77
C GLY A 58 28.43 -9.72 -9.40
N SER A 59 28.88 -8.76 -10.21
CA SER A 59 28.02 -7.73 -10.82
C SER A 59 27.01 -8.27 -11.83
N LEU A 60 27.35 -9.34 -12.55
CA LEU A 60 26.46 -9.95 -13.55
C LEU A 60 25.26 -10.67 -12.89
N PRO A 61 25.43 -11.60 -11.92
CA PRO A 61 24.32 -12.18 -11.17
C PRO A 61 23.46 -11.15 -10.44
N LEU A 62 24.07 -10.11 -9.87
CA LEU A 62 23.36 -9.03 -9.18
C LEU A 62 22.41 -8.27 -10.11
N SER A 63 22.91 -7.90 -11.29
CA SER A 63 22.11 -7.19 -12.30
C SER A 63 20.98 -8.08 -12.82
N ALA A 64 21.27 -9.35 -13.10
CA ALA A 64 20.25 -10.32 -13.53
C ALA A 64 19.16 -10.53 -12.47
N ALA A 65 19.54 -10.70 -11.19
CA ALA A 65 18.58 -10.87 -10.10
C ALA A 65 17.74 -9.61 -9.85
N SER A 66 18.33 -8.42 -10.00
CA SER A 66 17.60 -7.15 -9.85
C SER A 66 16.53 -6.98 -10.94
N ILE A 67 16.88 -7.30 -12.19
CA ILE A 67 15.93 -7.28 -13.32
C ILE A 67 14.84 -8.32 -13.12
N ALA A 68 15.20 -9.56 -12.77
CA ALA A 68 14.22 -10.62 -12.51
C ALA A 68 13.27 -10.26 -11.36
N THR A 69 13.79 -9.60 -10.33
CA THR A 69 13.01 -9.14 -9.18
C THR A 69 12.04 -8.03 -9.57
N SER A 70 12.49 -7.03 -10.33
CA SER A 70 11.60 -5.97 -10.86
C SER A 70 10.52 -6.57 -11.75
N PHE A 71 10.88 -7.49 -12.66
CA PHE A 71 9.93 -8.19 -13.52
C PHE A 71 8.88 -9.00 -12.73
N ALA A 72 9.30 -9.79 -11.74
CA ALA A 72 8.41 -10.55 -10.87
C ALA A 72 7.53 -9.65 -9.99
N SER A 73 8.06 -8.51 -9.55
CA SER A 73 7.30 -7.50 -8.81
C SER A 73 6.16 -6.95 -9.66
N VAL A 74 6.48 -6.43 -10.85
CA VAL A 74 5.54 -5.83 -11.80
C VAL A 74 4.47 -6.82 -12.24
N THR A 75 4.86 -8.02 -12.65
CA THR A 75 3.93 -8.99 -13.25
C THR A 75 3.16 -9.85 -12.24
N GLY A 76 3.69 -10.03 -11.03
CA GLY A 76 3.16 -10.96 -10.04
C GLY A 76 2.86 -10.32 -8.68
N PHE A 77 3.91 -9.94 -7.94
CA PHE A 77 3.76 -9.56 -6.53
C PHE A 77 2.86 -8.34 -6.34
N THR A 78 2.97 -7.32 -7.18
CA THR A 78 2.13 -6.13 -7.08
C THR A 78 0.64 -6.45 -7.31
N PHE A 79 0.35 -7.32 -8.27
CA PHE A 79 -1.01 -7.76 -8.54
C PHE A 79 -1.58 -8.54 -7.35
N LEU A 80 -0.82 -9.49 -6.80
CA LEU A 80 -1.21 -10.25 -5.61
C LEU A 80 -1.44 -9.34 -4.40
N LEU A 81 -0.53 -8.40 -4.14
CA LEU A 81 -0.67 -7.41 -3.07
C LEU A 81 -1.95 -6.58 -3.22
N GLY A 82 -2.23 -6.10 -4.43
CA GLY A 82 -3.42 -5.29 -4.68
C GLY A 82 -4.72 -6.09 -4.59
N THR A 83 -4.76 -7.34 -5.07
CA THR A 83 -5.92 -8.22 -4.83
C THR A 83 -6.13 -8.53 -3.34
N ALA A 84 -5.06 -8.68 -2.56
CA ALA A 84 -5.15 -8.87 -1.11
C ALA A 84 -5.70 -7.69 -0.34
N SER A 85 -5.48 -6.49 -0.85
CA SER A 85 -6.04 -5.30 -0.24
C SER A 85 -7.58 -5.23 -0.30
N ALA A 86 -8.26 -6.05 -1.13
CA ALA A 86 -9.72 -6.18 -1.09
C ALA A 86 -10.25 -6.91 0.16
N LEU A 87 -9.42 -7.76 0.79
CA LEU A 87 -9.76 -8.37 2.07
C LEU A 87 -9.85 -7.33 3.19
N GLU A 88 -9.11 -6.23 3.11
CA GLU A 88 -9.22 -5.14 4.09
C GLU A 88 -10.65 -4.60 4.12
N THR A 89 -11.29 -4.40 2.95
CA THR A 89 -12.69 -3.99 2.85
C THR A 89 -13.64 -5.07 3.36
N LEU A 90 -13.54 -6.29 2.81
CA LEU A 90 -14.53 -7.34 3.01
C LEU A 90 -14.47 -7.91 4.42
N CYS A 91 -13.28 -8.28 4.88
CA CYS A 91 -13.08 -8.79 6.24
C CYS A 91 -13.27 -7.68 7.28
N GLY A 92 -12.82 -6.45 6.98
CA GLY A 92 -12.99 -5.33 7.92
C GLY A 92 -14.45 -4.95 8.12
N GLN A 93 -15.25 -4.85 7.05
CA GLN A 93 -16.69 -4.57 7.17
C GLN A 93 -17.44 -5.73 7.86
N ALA A 94 -17.10 -6.98 7.55
CA ALA A 94 -17.68 -8.14 8.24
C ALA A 94 -17.31 -8.19 9.74
N TYR A 95 -16.07 -7.83 10.09
CA TYR A 95 -15.60 -7.74 11.47
C TYR A 95 -16.35 -6.64 12.23
N GLY A 96 -16.51 -5.46 11.60
CA GLY A 96 -17.32 -4.35 12.14
C GLY A 96 -18.78 -4.75 12.43
N ALA A 97 -19.38 -5.52 11.53
CA ALA A 97 -20.73 -6.06 11.68
C ALA A 97 -20.83 -7.24 12.66
N LYS A 98 -19.72 -7.63 13.32
CA LYS A 98 -19.61 -8.79 14.23
C LYS A 98 -19.92 -10.15 13.58
N LEU A 99 -19.82 -10.24 12.25
CA LEU A 99 -20.04 -11.46 11.48
C LEU A 99 -18.72 -12.21 11.29
N TYR A 100 -18.14 -12.67 12.40
CA TYR A 100 -16.78 -13.23 12.43
C TYR A 100 -16.61 -14.45 11.51
N GLY A 101 -17.62 -15.33 11.41
CA GLY A 101 -17.56 -16.50 10.53
C GLY A 101 -17.34 -16.16 9.04
N LYS A 102 -17.74 -14.97 8.59
CA LYS A 102 -17.51 -14.53 7.21
C LYS A 102 -16.03 -14.26 6.90
N LEU A 103 -15.19 -13.97 7.91
CA LEU A 103 -13.76 -13.72 7.69
C LEU A 103 -13.06 -14.97 7.12
N GLY A 104 -13.33 -16.15 7.68
CA GLY A 104 -12.76 -17.41 7.19
C GLY A 104 -13.19 -17.73 5.75
N ILE A 105 -14.46 -17.46 5.41
CA ILE A 105 -14.99 -17.67 4.05
C ILE A 105 -14.32 -16.72 3.06
N GLN A 106 -14.18 -15.43 3.39
CA GLN A 106 -13.51 -14.46 2.53
C GLN A 106 -12.02 -14.78 2.34
N MET A 107 -11.33 -15.24 3.39
CA MET A 107 -9.96 -15.74 3.29
C MET A 107 -9.85 -16.92 2.31
N GLN A 108 -10.77 -17.89 2.39
CA GLN A 108 -10.79 -19.02 1.46
C GLN A 108 -11.06 -18.59 0.01
N ARG A 109 -11.99 -17.66 -0.22
CA ARG A 109 -12.25 -17.05 -1.54
C ARG A 109 -10.99 -16.40 -2.12
N ALA A 110 -10.28 -15.61 -1.32
CA ALA A 110 -9.03 -14.99 -1.73
C ALA A 110 -7.95 -16.02 -2.09
N ILE A 111 -7.77 -17.08 -1.29
CA ILE A 111 -6.82 -18.17 -1.58
C ILE A 111 -7.13 -18.82 -2.94
N GLN A 112 -8.41 -19.06 -3.25
CA GLN A 112 -8.82 -19.63 -4.53
C GLN A 112 -8.50 -18.69 -5.71
N VAL A 113 -8.81 -17.39 -5.56
CA VAL A 113 -8.50 -16.39 -6.59
C VAL A 113 -6.98 -16.28 -6.80
N TYR A 114 -6.19 -16.23 -5.72
CA TYR A 114 -4.73 -16.20 -5.83
C TYR A 114 -4.15 -17.44 -6.47
N SER A 115 -4.66 -18.62 -6.12
CA SER A 115 -4.18 -19.88 -6.71
C SER A 115 -4.36 -19.87 -8.24
N LYS A 116 -5.49 -19.31 -8.72
CA LYS A 116 -5.74 -19.14 -10.15
C LYS A 116 -4.85 -18.06 -10.77
N CYS A 117 -4.65 -16.93 -10.11
CA CYS A 117 -3.77 -15.87 -10.59
C CYS A 117 -2.31 -16.33 -10.67
N CYS A 118 -1.80 -17.02 -9.65
CA CYS A 118 -0.45 -17.59 -9.64
C CYS A 118 -0.25 -18.62 -10.76
N TRP A 119 -1.29 -19.42 -11.06
CA TRP A 119 -1.24 -20.36 -12.19
C TRP A 119 -1.09 -19.61 -13.53
N LEU A 120 -1.85 -18.52 -13.72
CA LEU A 120 -1.72 -17.67 -14.92
C LEU A 120 -0.34 -17.01 -15.03
N VAL A 121 0.18 -16.45 -13.92
CA VAL A 121 1.52 -15.84 -13.90
C VAL A 121 2.60 -16.87 -14.21
N ARG A 122 2.46 -18.10 -13.71
CA ARG A 122 3.38 -19.20 -14.04
C ARG A 122 3.40 -19.50 -15.54
N GLU A 123 2.25 -19.47 -16.20
CA GLU A 123 2.17 -19.70 -17.65
C GLU A 123 2.86 -18.58 -18.44
N ILE A 124 2.73 -17.33 -17.97
CA ILE A 124 3.44 -16.18 -18.56
C ILE A 124 4.96 -16.29 -18.35
N HIS A 125 5.38 -16.85 -17.21
CA HIS A 125 6.80 -17.05 -16.87
C HIS A 125 7.34 -18.41 -17.33
N ALA A 126 6.58 -19.20 -18.11
CA ALA A 126 6.89 -20.60 -18.48
C ALA A 126 8.05 -20.78 -19.48
N THR A 127 9.00 -19.86 -19.50
CA THR A 127 10.26 -19.96 -20.24
C THR A 127 11.42 -19.90 -19.26
N GLU A 128 11.72 -20.98 -18.55
CA GLU A 128 13.10 -21.29 -18.13
C GLU A 128 13.26 -22.74 -17.63
N SER A 129 14.22 -23.44 -18.23
CA SER A 129 14.56 -24.84 -17.93
C SER A 129 15.50 -24.91 -16.71
N PHE A 130 15.07 -25.64 -15.67
CA PHE A 130 15.84 -25.89 -14.46
C PHE A 130 16.98 -26.89 -14.72
N ARG A 131 18.25 -26.42 -14.76
CA ARG A 131 19.45 -27.28 -14.66
C ARG A 131 20.30 -26.89 -13.45
N THR A 132 20.51 -27.82 -12.52
CA THR A 132 21.05 -27.59 -11.17
C THR A 132 22.47 -27.02 -11.10
N GLY A 133 22.56 -25.90 -10.38
CA GLY A 133 23.73 -25.26 -9.77
C GLY A 133 23.20 -24.10 -8.91
N LEU A 134 23.44 -24.11 -7.58
CA LEU A 134 22.63 -23.30 -6.65
C LEU A 134 22.85 -21.78 -6.68
N GLY A 135 23.91 -21.24 -7.30
CA GLY A 135 24.29 -19.79 -7.36
C GLY A 135 23.22 -18.73 -7.01
N TYR A 136 22.76 -17.93 -7.97
CA TYR A 136 21.72 -16.91 -7.75
C TYR A 136 20.32 -17.53 -7.52
N ARG A 137 20.14 -18.78 -7.93
CA ARG A 137 18.89 -19.55 -7.77
C ARG A 137 18.59 -19.90 -6.32
N GLY A 138 19.62 -19.99 -5.48
CA GLY A 138 19.52 -20.23 -4.05
C GLY A 138 18.80 -19.10 -3.33
N ALA A 139 18.97 -17.85 -3.77
CA ALA A 139 18.25 -16.71 -3.24
C ALA A 139 16.73 -16.80 -3.52
N ALA A 140 16.36 -17.14 -4.76
CA ALA A 140 14.95 -17.34 -5.13
C ALA A 140 14.30 -18.52 -4.37
N LEU A 141 15.05 -19.62 -4.21
CA LEU A 141 14.61 -20.76 -3.41
C LEU A 141 14.44 -20.40 -1.93
N ALA A 142 15.40 -19.65 -1.35
CA ALA A 142 15.33 -19.20 0.03
C ALA A 142 14.10 -18.32 0.28
N ILE A 143 13.83 -17.33 -0.59
CA ILE A 143 12.62 -16.50 -0.52
C ILE A 143 11.36 -17.38 -0.56
N SER A 144 11.33 -18.35 -1.48
CA SER A 144 10.18 -19.26 -1.64
C SER A 144 9.95 -20.10 -0.37
N VAL A 145 11.00 -20.68 0.20
CA VAL A 145 10.94 -21.45 1.44
C VAL A 145 10.51 -20.57 2.61
N SER A 146 11.06 -19.35 2.74
CA SER A 146 10.68 -18.40 3.78
C SER A 146 9.19 -18.06 3.74
N TYR A 147 8.62 -17.82 2.54
CA TYR A 147 7.19 -17.57 2.40
C TYR A 147 6.33 -18.80 2.74
N TRP A 148 6.74 -20.00 2.32
CA TRP A 148 6.01 -21.23 2.68
C TRP A 148 6.05 -21.52 4.18
N VAL A 149 7.18 -21.31 4.84
CA VAL A 149 7.29 -21.41 6.31
C VAL A 149 6.33 -20.42 6.97
N ASN A 150 6.27 -19.17 6.48
CA ASN A 150 5.33 -18.18 7.00
C ASN A 150 3.86 -18.62 6.82
N VAL A 151 3.51 -19.19 5.66
CA VAL A 151 2.16 -19.76 5.41
C VAL A 151 1.84 -20.87 6.41
N VAL A 152 2.76 -21.79 6.66
CA VAL A 152 2.56 -22.89 7.62
C VAL A 152 2.38 -22.34 9.04
N LEU A 153 3.21 -21.40 9.47
CA LEU A 153 3.11 -20.79 10.79
C LEU A 153 1.78 -20.05 10.99
N LEU A 154 1.35 -19.24 10.02
CA LEU A 154 0.06 -18.55 10.05
C LEU A 154 -1.11 -19.53 10.02
N SER A 155 -1.03 -20.61 9.24
CA SER A 155 -2.06 -21.65 9.18
C SER A 155 -2.20 -22.38 10.52
N CYS A 156 -1.08 -22.71 11.16
CA CYS A 156 -1.05 -23.27 12.51
C CYS A 156 -1.66 -22.28 13.53
N TYR A 157 -1.30 -21.00 13.46
CA TYR A 157 -1.86 -19.98 14.36
C TYR A 157 -3.38 -19.86 14.20
N VAL A 158 -3.89 -19.77 12.98
CA VAL A 158 -5.33 -19.68 12.71
C VAL A 158 -6.08 -20.93 13.20
N LYS A 159 -5.48 -22.12 13.04
CA LYS A 159 -6.10 -23.39 13.44
C LYS A 159 -6.08 -23.65 14.95
N PHE A 160 -5.01 -23.26 15.65
CA PHE A 160 -4.80 -23.61 17.06
C PHE A 160 -5.03 -22.47 18.05
N SER A 161 -5.08 -21.21 17.60
CA SER A 161 -5.27 -20.05 18.47
C SER A 161 -6.74 -19.88 18.90
N PRO A 162 -7.03 -19.72 20.20
CA PRO A 162 -8.38 -19.40 20.68
C PRO A 162 -8.94 -18.10 20.09
N SER A 163 -8.07 -17.13 19.77
CA SER A 163 -8.46 -15.84 19.21
C SER A 163 -9.09 -15.92 17.82
N CYS A 164 -8.82 -16.99 17.07
CA CYS A 164 -9.34 -17.19 15.72
C CYS A 164 -10.55 -18.14 15.67
N SER A 165 -10.97 -18.71 16.80
CA SER A 165 -12.03 -19.73 16.87
C SER A 165 -13.38 -19.25 16.31
N HIS A 166 -13.74 -17.98 16.55
CA HIS A 166 -14.97 -17.38 16.01
C HIS A 166 -14.85 -16.97 14.54
N SER A 167 -13.63 -16.75 14.04
CA SER A 167 -13.38 -16.25 12.68
C SER A 167 -13.11 -17.37 11.68
N TRP A 168 -12.58 -18.51 12.13
CA TRP A 168 -12.28 -19.67 11.30
C TRP A 168 -13.08 -20.89 11.75
N THR A 169 -14.11 -21.24 10.99
CA THR A 169 -15.02 -22.37 11.24
C THR A 169 -14.69 -23.61 10.39
N GLY A 170 -13.55 -23.61 9.68
CA GLY A 170 -13.13 -24.69 8.79
C GLY A 170 -13.41 -24.42 7.31
N PHE A 171 -13.11 -25.40 6.45
CA PHE A 171 -13.32 -25.28 5.01
C PHE A 171 -14.81 -25.39 4.67
N SER A 172 -15.33 -24.42 3.91
CA SER A 172 -16.74 -24.37 3.51
C SER A 172 -16.89 -24.39 2.00
N LYS A 173 -17.94 -25.06 1.49
CA LYS A 173 -18.31 -25.01 0.07
C LYS A 173 -18.76 -23.61 -0.36
N GLU A 174 -19.22 -22.78 0.58
CA GLU A 174 -19.60 -21.39 0.36
C GLU A 174 -18.44 -20.52 -0.13
N ALA A 175 -17.19 -20.95 0.11
CA ALA A 175 -16.00 -20.29 -0.41
C ALA A 175 -15.89 -20.36 -1.95
N PHE A 176 -16.59 -21.31 -2.60
CA PHE A 176 -16.65 -21.39 -4.06
C PHE A 176 -17.80 -20.56 -4.65
N CYS A 177 -18.74 -20.12 -3.81
CA CYS A 177 -19.82 -19.22 -4.19
C CYS A 177 -19.35 -17.75 -4.15
N GLU A 178 -19.98 -16.88 -4.94
CA GLU A 178 -19.74 -15.43 -4.99
C GLU A 178 -18.31 -14.97 -5.36
N LEU A 179 -17.49 -15.84 -5.98
CA LEU A 179 -16.15 -15.47 -6.46
C LEU A 179 -16.16 -14.27 -7.41
N TYR A 180 -17.23 -14.07 -8.17
CA TYR A 180 -17.41 -12.91 -9.05
C TYR A 180 -17.51 -11.60 -8.28
N GLU A 181 -18.30 -11.54 -7.20
CA GLU A 181 -18.44 -10.31 -6.40
C GLU A 181 -17.15 -10.00 -5.62
N PHE A 182 -16.41 -11.01 -5.16
CA PHE A 182 -15.06 -10.82 -4.63
C PHE A 182 -14.14 -10.21 -5.70
N SER A 183 -14.13 -10.79 -6.91
CA SER A 183 -13.27 -10.35 -8.02
C SER A 183 -13.57 -8.92 -8.47
N LYS A 184 -14.83 -8.47 -8.38
CA LYS A 184 -15.29 -7.11 -8.70
C LYS A 184 -14.72 -6.03 -7.78
N ILE A 185 -14.25 -6.40 -6.58
CA ILE A 185 -13.53 -5.53 -5.64
C ILE A 185 -12.02 -5.77 -5.75
N ALA A 186 -11.60 -7.04 -5.83
CA ALA A 186 -10.18 -7.42 -5.90
C ALA A 186 -9.48 -6.90 -7.16
N PHE A 187 -10.11 -6.99 -8.34
CA PHE A 187 -9.48 -6.56 -9.59
C PHE A 187 -9.23 -5.04 -9.64
N PRO A 188 -10.20 -4.15 -9.32
CA PRO A 188 -9.90 -2.72 -9.23
C PRO A 188 -8.83 -2.39 -8.17
N SER A 189 -8.80 -3.13 -7.06
CA SER A 189 -7.76 -2.97 -6.03
C SER A 189 -6.37 -3.34 -6.56
N ALA A 190 -6.28 -4.42 -7.33
CA ALA A 190 -5.07 -4.82 -8.04
C ALA A 190 -4.60 -3.74 -9.02
N VAL A 191 -5.51 -3.29 -9.89
CA VAL A 191 -5.22 -2.23 -10.86
C VAL A 191 -4.76 -0.95 -10.18
N MET A 192 -5.38 -0.56 -9.07
CA MET A 192 -4.99 0.63 -8.31
C MET A 192 -3.52 0.56 -7.87
N VAL A 193 -3.11 -0.54 -7.22
CA VAL A 193 -1.71 -0.72 -6.74
C VAL A 193 -0.73 -0.93 -7.92
N CYS A 194 -1.13 -1.67 -8.96
CA CYS A 194 -0.32 -1.88 -10.16
C CYS A 194 -0.01 -0.58 -10.89
N LEU A 195 -1.02 0.24 -11.18
CA LEU A 195 -0.83 1.49 -11.92
C LEU A 195 0.17 2.42 -11.22
N GLU A 196 0.10 2.48 -9.90
CA GLU A 196 1.01 3.24 -9.06
C GLU A 196 2.45 2.73 -9.20
N LEU A 197 2.72 1.47 -8.83
CA LEU A 197 4.10 0.95 -8.82
C LEU A 197 4.71 0.81 -10.22
N TRP A 198 3.92 0.45 -11.24
CA TRP A 198 4.41 0.35 -12.61
C TRP A 198 4.86 1.70 -13.17
N SER A 199 4.27 2.81 -12.71
CA SER A 199 4.68 4.14 -13.16
C SER A 199 6.08 4.51 -12.65
N PHE A 200 6.44 4.12 -11.42
CA PHE A 200 7.78 4.31 -10.86
C PHE A 200 8.81 3.50 -11.63
N GLU A 201 8.54 2.21 -11.87
CA GLU A 201 9.42 1.33 -12.65
C GLU A 201 9.59 1.85 -14.08
N LEU A 202 8.51 2.27 -14.74
CA LEU A 202 8.57 2.83 -16.09
C LEU A 202 9.46 4.08 -16.17
N LEU A 203 9.34 5.01 -15.23
CA LEU A 203 10.15 6.23 -15.23
C LEU A 203 11.61 5.96 -14.85
N VAL A 204 11.88 4.98 -13.99
CA VAL A 204 13.25 4.54 -13.70
C VAL A 204 13.86 3.85 -14.91
N LEU A 205 13.13 2.98 -15.62
CA LEU A 205 13.59 2.37 -16.87
C LEU A 205 13.84 3.42 -17.96
N ALA A 206 12.97 4.43 -18.07
CA ALA A 206 13.15 5.53 -19.01
C ALA A 206 14.46 6.30 -18.78
N SER A 207 14.97 6.36 -17.55
CA SER A 207 16.25 7.01 -17.27
C SER A 207 17.45 6.35 -17.93
N GLY A 208 17.35 5.05 -18.27
CA GLY A 208 18.37 4.35 -19.06
C GLY A 208 18.49 4.84 -20.50
N LEU A 209 17.53 5.65 -20.97
CA LEU A 209 17.53 6.26 -22.30
C LEU A 209 18.04 7.71 -22.29
N LEU A 210 18.33 8.28 -21.11
CA LEU A 210 18.87 9.62 -20.98
C LEU A 210 20.37 9.68 -21.34
N PRO A 211 20.89 10.86 -21.68
CA PRO A 211 22.34 11.09 -21.78
C PRO A 211 23.03 10.73 -20.46
N ASN A 212 24.14 9.99 -20.51
CA ASN A 212 24.81 9.39 -19.33
C ASN A 212 23.94 8.38 -18.56
N PRO A 213 23.53 7.27 -19.20
CA PRO A 213 22.55 6.35 -18.63
C PRO A 213 23.02 5.73 -17.32
N VAL A 214 24.31 5.46 -17.14
CA VAL A 214 24.86 4.90 -15.89
C VAL A 214 24.68 5.87 -14.71
N LEU A 215 24.88 7.18 -14.92
CA LEU A 215 24.75 8.18 -13.86
C LEU A 215 23.28 8.38 -13.48
N GLU A 216 22.40 8.59 -14.47
CA GLU A 216 20.97 8.83 -14.25
C GLU A 216 20.28 7.62 -13.60
N THR A 217 20.52 6.42 -14.15
CA THR A 217 19.95 5.18 -13.58
C THR A 217 20.44 4.91 -12.16
N SER A 218 21.72 5.14 -11.86
CA SER A 218 22.27 4.95 -10.51
C SER A 218 21.62 5.90 -9.52
N VAL A 219 21.51 7.20 -9.84
CA VAL A 219 20.91 8.20 -8.94
C VAL A 219 19.42 7.95 -8.73
N LEU A 220 18.68 7.61 -9.79
CA LEU A 220 17.26 7.29 -9.69
C LEU A 220 17.00 5.97 -8.95
N SER A 221 17.91 4.99 -9.07
CA SER A 221 17.85 3.77 -8.25
C SER A 221 18.04 4.07 -6.76
N ILE A 222 18.94 4.98 -6.40
CA ILE A 222 19.10 5.45 -5.00
C ILE A 222 17.81 6.12 -4.52
N CYS A 223 17.20 6.99 -5.34
CA CYS A 223 15.94 7.65 -5.02
C CYS A 223 14.78 6.66 -4.84
N LEU A 224 14.69 5.65 -5.70
CA LEU A 224 13.70 4.59 -5.64
C LEU A 224 13.85 3.72 -4.40
N ASN A 225 15.05 3.22 -4.10
CA ASN A 225 15.29 2.40 -2.91
C ASN A 225 15.02 3.19 -1.62
N THR A 226 15.40 4.47 -1.58
CA THR A 226 15.09 5.36 -0.45
C THR A 226 13.57 5.48 -0.28
N SER A 227 12.84 5.68 -1.38
CA SER A 227 11.37 5.83 -1.35
C SER A 227 10.67 4.52 -0.98
N LEU A 228 11.08 3.38 -1.53
CA LEU A 228 10.53 2.06 -1.20
C LEU A 228 10.72 1.68 0.28
N THR A 229 11.84 2.10 0.87
CA THR A 229 12.10 1.90 2.30
C THR A 229 11.12 2.69 3.16
N ILE A 230 10.90 3.97 2.81
CA ILE A 230 9.97 4.85 3.52
C ILE A 230 8.52 4.42 3.29
N TRP A 231 8.19 3.97 2.08
CA TRP A 231 6.87 3.50 1.69
C TRP A 231 6.36 2.38 2.59
N GLN A 232 7.23 1.53 3.16
CA GLN A 232 6.80 0.51 4.13
C GLN A 232 6.12 1.09 5.37
N ILE A 233 6.54 2.29 5.80
CA ILE A 233 5.90 3.02 6.91
C ILE A 233 4.52 3.51 6.46
N SER A 234 4.43 4.09 5.26
CA SER A 234 3.19 4.59 4.66
C SER A 234 2.17 3.47 4.45
N VAL A 235 2.60 2.30 3.96
CA VAL A 235 1.75 1.12 3.76
C VAL A 235 1.15 0.63 5.07
N GLY A 236 1.94 0.60 6.15
CA GLY A 236 1.44 0.24 7.48
C GLY A 236 0.37 1.20 8.00
N LEU A 237 0.57 2.52 7.80
CA LEU A 237 -0.43 3.54 8.13
C LEU A 237 -1.69 3.41 7.25
N GLY A 238 -1.52 3.17 5.95
CA GLY A 238 -2.63 2.97 5.00
C GLY A 238 -3.45 1.72 5.33
N GLY A 239 -2.81 0.63 5.73
CA GLY A 239 -3.48 -0.58 6.22
C GLY A 239 -4.27 -0.32 7.49
N ALA A 240 -3.72 0.44 8.45
CA ALA A 240 -4.43 0.82 9.66
C ALA A 240 -5.66 1.72 9.36
N ALA A 241 -5.51 2.69 8.46
CA ALA A 241 -6.61 3.51 7.94
C ALA A 241 -7.73 2.61 7.39
N SER A 242 -7.38 1.70 6.50
CA SER A 242 -8.31 0.80 5.84
C SER A 242 -9.10 -0.04 6.85
N ILE A 243 -8.41 -0.71 7.77
CA ILE A 243 -9.02 -1.56 8.82
C ILE A 243 -9.95 -0.75 9.72
N ARG A 244 -9.52 0.42 10.21
CA ARG A 244 -10.36 1.24 11.11
C ARG A 244 -11.60 1.74 10.39
N VAL A 245 -11.46 2.29 9.18
CA VAL A 245 -12.58 2.80 8.39
C VAL A 245 -13.55 1.67 8.02
N SER A 246 -13.05 0.52 7.56
CA SER A 246 -13.90 -0.63 7.23
C SER A 246 -14.67 -1.17 8.43
N ASN A 247 -14.02 -1.25 9.60
CA ASN A 247 -14.66 -1.75 10.82
C ASN A 247 -15.78 -0.82 11.28
N GLU A 248 -15.55 0.50 11.30
CA GLU A 248 -16.57 1.46 11.74
C GLU A 248 -17.72 1.57 10.72
N LEU A 249 -17.44 1.47 9.42
CA LEU A 249 -18.49 1.42 8.39
C LEU A 249 -19.32 0.13 8.50
N GLY A 250 -18.68 -1.02 8.71
CA GLY A 250 -19.36 -2.30 8.92
C GLY A 250 -20.21 -2.33 10.20
N ALA A 251 -19.78 -1.62 11.24
CA ALA A 251 -20.52 -1.45 12.49
C ALA A 251 -21.70 -0.46 12.37
N GLY A 252 -21.84 0.24 11.24
CA GLY A 252 -22.87 1.26 11.06
C GLY A 252 -22.58 2.59 11.77
N ASN A 253 -21.31 2.90 12.04
CA ASN A 253 -20.85 4.10 12.76
C ASN A 253 -20.18 5.14 11.82
N PRO A 254 -20.94 5.85 10.96
CA PRO A 254 -20.38 6.76 9.95
C PRO A 254 -19.58 7.91 10.55
N GLN A 255 -19.99 8.43 11.71
CA GLN A 255 -19.31 9.55 12.37
C GLN A 255 -17.94 9.13 12.94
N VAL A 256 -17.82 7.90 13.44
CA VAL A 256 -16.54 7.37 13.95
C VAL A 256 -15.62 7.05 12.79
N ALA A 257 -16.15 6.51 11.68
CA ALA A 257 -15.39 6.32 10.45
C ALA A 257 -14.81 7.65 9.92
N LYS A 258 -15.62 8.71 9.89
CA LYS A 258 -15.16 10.06 9.50
C LYS A 258 -14.09 10.60 10.44
N LEU A 259 -14.26 10.43 11.76
CA LEU A 259 -13.25 10.82 12.75
C LEU A 259 -11.94 10.06 12.53
N ALA A 260 -12.01 8.75 12.28
CA ALA A 260 -10.85 7.90 12.02
C ALA A 260 -10.04 8.41 10.83
N VAL A 261 -10.70 8.87 9.75
CA VAL A 261 -10.04 9.49 8.59
C VAL A 261 -9.29 10.77 8.95
N TYR A 262 -9.90 11.69 9.70
CA TYR A 262 -9.21 12.91 10.09
C TYR A 262 -7.98 12.64 10.96
N VAL A 263 -8.10 11.69 11.89
CA VAL A 263 -7.00 11.33 12.79
C VAL A 263 -5.84 10.71 12.01
N ILE A 264 -6.11 9.76 11.11
CA ILE A 264 -5.04 9.08 10.38
C ILE A 264 -4.35 10.01 9.37
N VAL A 265 -5.10 10.94 8.76
CA VAL A 265 -4.51 11.99 7.91
C VAL A 265 -3.61 12.91 8.75
N GLY A 266 -4.01 13.28 9.97
CA GLY A 266 -3.16 14.03 10.89
C GLY A 266 -1.87 13.29 11.26
N ILE A 267 -1.97 11.97 11.53
CA ILE A 267 -0.80 11.12 11.78
C ILE A 267 0.11 11.06 10.54
N ALA A 268 -0.45 10.95 9.34
CA ALA A 268 0.29 10.93 8.08
C ALA A 268 1.04 12.24 7.82
N VAL A 269 0.42 13.39 8.08
CA VAL A 269 1.08 14.70 7.98
C VAL A 269 2.26 14.77 8.96
N ALA A 270 2.07 14.36 10.21
CA ALA A 270 3.14 14.35 11.21
C ALA A 270 4.30 13.43 10.81
N GLN A 271 3.98 12.21 10.35
CA GLN A 271 4.97 11.26 9.83
C GLN A 271 5.73 11.82 8.63
N GLY A 272 5.03 12.45 7.69
CA GLY A 272 5.64 13.08 6.53
C GLY A 272 6.60 14.22 6.90
N ILE A 273 6.27 15.07 7.87
CA ILE A 273 7.16 16.13 8.37
C ILE A 273 8.45 15.53 8.93
N VAL A 274 8.34 14.45 9.72
CA VAL A 274 9.50 13.73 10.25
C VAL A 274 10.35 13.17 9.12
N VAL A 275 9.74 12.51 8.12
CA VAL A 275 10.45 11.95 6.96
C VAL A 275 11.21 13.04 6.19
N VAL A 276 10.56 14.16 5.88
CA VAL A 276 11.19 15.27 5.17
C VAL A 276 12.39 15.81 5.94
N THR A 277 12.21 16.02 7.25
CA THR A 277 13.27 16.55 8.13
C THR A 277 14.47 15.61 8.19
N VAL A 278 14.22 14.32 8.38
CA VAL A 278 15.27 13.29 8.44
C VAL A 278 16.01 13.20 7.11
N LEU A 279 15.30 13.03 6.00
CA LEU A 279 15.90 12.89 4.66
C LEU A 279 16.77 14.09 4.30
N ILE A 280 16.29 15.31 4.53
CA ILE A 280 17.08 16.52 4.26
C ILE A 280 18.34 16.57 5.12
N SER A 281 18.26 16.15 6.38
CA SER A 281 19.40 16.13 7.31
C SER A 281 20.46 15.11 6.88
N ILE A 282 20.06 13.93 6.43
CA ILE A 282 20.98 12.84 6.04
C ILE A 282 21.37 12.85 4.55
N ARG A 283 20.90 13.83 3.76
CA ARG A 283 21.03 13.86 2.28
C ARG A 283 22.45 13.63 1.75
N LYS A 284 23.48 14.11 2.45
CA LYS A 284 24.89 13.93 2.06
C LYS A 284 25.42 12.55 2.45
N LEU A 285 24.93 11.99 3.56
CA LEU A 285 25.34 10.67 4.05
C LEU A 285 24.70 9.55 3.22
N LEU A 286 23.46 9.75 2.77
CA LEU A 286 22.76 8.78 1.92
C LEU A 286 23.55 8.44 0.65
N GLY A 287 24.06 9.44 -0.08
CA GLY A 287 24.84 9.19 -1.30
C GLY A 287 26.07 8.30 -1.05
N HIS A 288 26.75 8.49 0.08
CA HIS A 288 27.92 7.70 0.46
C HIS A 288 27.59 6.25 0.83
N ALA A 289 26.34 5.98 1.24
CA ALA A 289 25.90 4.61 1.56
C ALA A 289 25.73 3.75 0.30
N PHE A 290 25.50 4.35 -0.87
CA PHE A 290 25.20 3.64 -2.12
C PHE A 290 26.32 3.71 -3.16
N SER A 291 27.21 4.70 -3.11
CA SER A 291 28.28 4.85 -4.09
C SER A 291 29.52 5.52 -3.51
N SER A 292 30.68 5.21 -4.10
CA SER A 292 31.95 5.90 -3.84
C SER A 292 32.27 6.99 -4.88
N ASP A 293 31.46 7.15 -5.94
CA ASP A 293 31.66 8.18 -6.97
C ASP A 293 31.14 9.55 -6.49
N PRO A 294 32.01 10.58 -6.36
CA PRO A 294 31.61 11.93 -5.96
C PRO A 294 30.51 12.55 -6.84
N LYS A 295 30.45 12.19 -8.14
CA LYS A 295 29.41 12.70 -9.06
C LYS A 295 28.04 12.12 -8.72
N ILE A 296 27.95 10.83 -8.43
CA ILE A 296 26.70 10.16 -8.01
C ILE A 296 26.25 10.72 -6.65
N ILE A 297 27.18 10.87 -5.71
CA ILE A 297 26.88 11.37 -4.35
C ILE A 297 26.31 12.79 -4.39
N SER A 298 26.98 13.70 -5.12
CA SER A 298 26.54 15.10 -5.21
C SER A 298 25.21 15.25 -5.95
N TYR A 299 25.01 14.50 -7.02
CA TYR A 299 23.74 14.51 -7.76
C TYR A 299 22.60 13.91 -6.92
N ALA A 300 22.81 12.76 -6.27
CA ALA A 300 21.83 12.18 -5.35
C ALA A 300 21.46 13.14 -4.23
N ALA A 301 22.44 13.79 -3.58
CA ALA A 301 22.19 14.78 -2.52
C ALA A 301 21.33 15.96 -3.00
N SER A 302 21.45 16.35 -4.28
CA SER A 302 20.61 17.39 -4.89
C SER A 302 19.19 16.94 -5.24
N MET A 303 18.97 15.63 -5.41
CA MET A 303 17.66 15.02 -5.65
C MET A 303 16.85 14.86 -4.37
N ILE A 304 17.51 14.66 -3.23
CA ILE A 304 16.84 14.36 -1.94
C ILE A 304 15.71 15.34 -1.57
N PRO A 305 15.80 16.67 -1.77
CA PRO A 305 14.67 17.55 -1.48
C PRO A 305 13.41 17.23 -2.29
N ILE A 306 13.57 16.89 -3.57
CA ILE A 306 12.46 16.48 -4.46
C ILE A 306 11.92 15.12 -3.98
N VAL A 307 12.81 14.18 -3.67
CA VAL A 307 12.45 12.85 -3.13
C VAL A 307 11.69 12.98 -1.81
N ALA A 308 12.13 13.85 -0.91
CA ALA A 308 11.49 14.09 0.38
C ALA A 308 10.08 14.66 0.21
N CYS A 309 9.91 15.63 -0.68
CA CYS A 309 8.59 16.15 -1.04
C CYS A 309 7.68 15.07 -1.64
N GLY A 310 8.21 14.24 -2.54
CA GLY A 310 7.51 13.08 -3.08
C GLY A 310 7.05 12.11 -1.99
N ASN A 311 7.95 11.73 -1.08
CA ASN A 311 7.64 10.79 0.02
C ASN A 311 6.60 11.36 1.01
N PHE A 312 6.58 12.68 1.22
CA PHE A 312 5.53 13.32 2.00
C PHE A 312 4.15 13.15 1.34
N LEU A 313 4.06 13.43 0.04
CA LEU A 313 2.82 13.26 -0.73
C LEU A 313 2.40 11.79 -0.82
N ASP A 314 3.37 10.90 -0.99
CA ASP A 314 3.18 9.45 -1.03
C ASP A 314 2.63 8.91 0.30
N GLY A 315 3.11 9.41 1.44
CA GLY A 315 2.53 9.09 2.76
C GLY A 315 1.05 9.46 2.87
N LEU A 316 0.68 10.67 2.42
CA LEU A 316 -0.71 11.12 2.40
C LEU A 316 -1.57 10.30 1.44
N GLN A 317 -1.05 10.06 0.23
CA GLN A 317 -1.70 9.24 -0.78
C GLN A 317 -1.96 7.83 -0.25
N CYS A 318 -1.00 7.21 0.43
CA CYS A 318 -1.10 5.82 0.86
C CYS A 318 -2.21 5.67 1.91
N VAL A 319 -2.33 6.64 2.81
CA VAL A 319 -3.41 6.71 3.80
C VAL A 319 -4.76 6.94 3.14
N LEU A 320 -4.87 7.87 2.20
CA LEU A 320 -6.13 8.12 1.47
C LEU A 320 -6.55 6.92 0.60
N SER A 321 -5.60 6.23 -0.03
CA SER A 321 -5.82 4.97 -0.73
C SER A 321 -6.30 3.89 0.24
N GLY A 322 -5.73 3.81 1.44
CA GLY A 322 -6.22 2.97 2.53
C GLY A 322 -7.67 3.26 2.90
N VAL A 323 -8.05 4.54 3.03
CA VAL A 323 -9.45 4.96 3.26
C VAL A 323 -10.35 4.51 2.11
N ALA A 324 -9.92 4.71 0.86
CA ALA A 324 -10.67 4.27 -0.32
C ALA A 324 -10.88 2.75 -0.32
N ARG A 325 -9.89 1.96 0.10
CA ARG A 325 -10.03 0.51 0.31
C ARG A 325 -11.01 0.20 1.45
N GLY A 326 -10.90 0.85 2.61
CA GLY A 326 -11.81 0.64 3.73
C GLY A 326 -13.29 0.90 3.39
N CYS A 327 -13.57 1.90 2.55
CA CYS A 327 -14.92 2.21 2.07
C CYS A 327 -15.40 1.28 0.94
N GLY A 328 -14.48 0.72 0.16
CA GLY A 328 -14.78 -0.08 -1.03
C GLY A 328 -14.92 0.77 -2.31
N TRP A 329 -14.10 1.81 -2.46
CA TRP A 329 -14.04 2.73 -3.60
C TRP A 329 -12.88 2.42 -4.55
N GLN A 330 -12.41 1.18 -4.61
CA GLN A 330 -11.19 0.86 -5.35
C GLN A 330 -11.32 1.13 -6.85
N LYS A 331 -12.54 1.14 -7.40
CA LYS A 331 -12.80 1.60 -8.77
C LYS A 331 -12.49 3.09 -8.96
N ILE A 332 -12.91 3.93 -8.02
CA ILE A 332 -12.61 5.37 -8.04
C ILE A 332 -11.10 5.56 -7.87
N GLY A 333 -10.50 4.86 -6.92
CA GLY A 333 -9.05 4.87 -6.71
C GLY A 333 -8.27 4.48 -7.97
N ALA A 334 -8.65 3.39 -8.65
CA ALA A 334 -8.04 2.97 -9.90
C ALA A 334 -8.15 4.03 -11.01
N CYS A 335 -9.32 4.67 -11.16
CA CYS A 335 -9.50 5.76 -12.13
C CYS A 335 -8.62 6.98 -11.79
N VAL A 336 -8.54 7.36 -10.50
CA VAL A 336 -7.68 8.44 -10.03
C VAL A 336 -6.21 8.11 -10.27
N ASN A 337 -5.77 6.88 -10.01
CA ASN A 337 -4.39 6.44 -10.27
C ASN A 337 -4.07 6.50 -11.76
N LEU A 338 -4.97 6.02 -12.62
CA LEU A 338 -4.80 6.09 -14.07
C LEU A 338 -4.65 7.53 -14.55
N GLY A 339 -5.53 8.43 -14.10
CA GLY A 339 -5.48 9.84 -14.47
C GLY A 339 -4.22 10.54 -13.96
N SER A 340 -3.89 10.32 -12.69
CA SER A 340 -2.78 11.03 -12.04
C SER A 340 -1.42 10.57 -12.60
N TYR A 341 -1.19 9.26 -12.71
CA TYR A 341 0.09 8.73 -13.18
C TYR A 341 0.21 8.71 -14.69
N TYR A 342 -0.80 8.24 -15.44
CA TYR A 342 -0.63 7.98 -16.88
C TYR A 342 -1.09 9.13 -17.77
N LEU A 343 -2.02 9.98 -17.32
CA LEU A 343 -2.43 11.16 -18.09
C LEU A 343 -1.65 12.42 -17.74
N VAL A 344 -1.13 12.52 -16.51
CA VAL A 344 -0.40 13.71 -16.05
C VAL A 344 1.07 13.40 -15.75
N GLY A 345 1.34 12.51 -14.79
CA GLY A 345 2.66 12.27 -14.23
C GLY A 345 3.71 11.79 -15.23
N VAL A 346 3.43 10.67 -15.89
CA VAL A 346 4.33 10.04 -16.87
C VAL A 346 4.56 10.96 -18.07
N PRO A 347 3.53 11.51 -18.74
CA PRO A 347 3.75 12.46 -19.83
C PRO A 347 4.59 13.67 -19.42
N LEU A 348 4.30 14.28 -18.27
CA LEU A 348 5.05 15.43 -17.78
C LEU A 348 6.49 15.05 -17.42
N GLY A 349 6.70 13.89 -16.78
CA GLY A 349 8.03 13.38 -16.44
C GLY A 349 8.89 13.15 -17.67
N LEU A 350 8.34 12.48 -18.69
CA LEU A 350 9.01 12.26 -19.97
C LEU A 350 9.31 13.59 -20.69
N LEU A 351 8.35 14.53 -20.69
CA LEU A 351 8.53 15.85 -21.29
C LEU A 351 9.67 16.63 -20.61
N LEU A 352 9.68 16.68 -19.27
CA LEU A 352 10.73 17.36 -18.50
C LEU A 352 12.09 16.67 -18.66
N GLY A 353 12.12 15.34 -18.61
CA GLY A 353 13.34 14.56 -18.70
C GLY A 353 14.02 14.65 -20.07
N PHE A 354 13.25 14.44 -21.15
CA PHE A 354 13.79 14.32 -22.50
C PHE A 354 13.74 15.61 -23.32
N HIS A 355 12.61 16.32 -23.34
CA HIS A 355 12.43 17.49 -24.19
C HIS A 355 13.06 18.76 -23.59
N PHE A 356 12.83 18.99 -22.29
CA PHE A 356 13.44 20.13 -21.59
C PHE A 356 14.83 19.84 -21.02
N HIS A 357 15.38 18.65 -21.28
CA HIS A 357 16.71 18.22 -20.86
C HIS A 357 16.98 18.37 -19.35
N VAL A 358 15.95 18.21 -18.51
CA VAL A 358 16.05 18.26 -17.05
C VAL A 358 16.61 16.94 -16.49
N GLY A 359 16.76 15.91 -17.33
CA GLY A 359 17.35 14.62 -16.97
C GLY A 359 16.52 13.85 -15.93
N GLY A 360 17.17 13.11 -15.04
CA GLY A 360 16.49 12.32 -14.00
C GLY A 360 15.66 13.15 -13.02
N ARG A 361 16.04 14.42 -12.80
CA ARG A 361 15.21 15.38 -12.04
C ARG A 361 13.83 15.57 -12.67
N GLY A 362 13.77 15.67 -14.00
CA GLY A 362 12.53 15.84 -14.74
C GLY A 362 11.61 14.63 -14.59
N LEU A 363 12.17 13.42 -14.70
CA LEU A 363 11.44 12.17 -14.50
C LEU A 363 10.84 12.08 -13.10
N TRP A 364 11.62 12.41 -12.06
CA TRP A 364 11.15 12.36 -10.68
C TRP A 364 10.11 13.45 -10.35
N LEU A 365 10.23 14.64 -10.95
CA LEU A 365 9.20 15.68 -10.85
C LEU A 365 7.86 15.24 -11.46
N GLY A 366 7.89 14.41 -12.50
CA GLY A 366 6.69 13.75 -13.04
C GLY A 366 5.99 12.88 -11.99
N ILE A 367 6.74 12.07 -11.24
CA ILE A 367 6.23 11.25 -10.12
C ILE A 367 5.62 12.13 -9.03
N VAL A 368 6.33 13.17 -8.59
CA VAL A 368 5.85 14.09 -7.55
C VAL A 368 4.55 14.78 -7.99
N THR A 369 4.44 15.15 -9.26
CA THR A 369 3.22 15.75 -9.81
C THR A 369 2.06 14.76 -9.82
N ALA A 370 2.31 13.50 -10.20
CA ALA A 370 1.30 12.45 -10.14
C ALA A 370 0.76 12.26 -8.72
N LEU A 371 1.65 12.17 -7.73
CA LEU A 371 1.31 12.05 -6.32
C LEU A 371 0.48 13.24 -5.85
N ALA A 372 0.85 14.47 -6.22
CA ALA A 372 0.11 15.66 -5.86
C ALA A 372 -1.33 15.64 -6.42
N VAL A 373 -1.50 15.31 -7.70
CA VAL A 373 -2.82 15.20 -8.34
C VAL A 373 -3.66 14.12 -7.67
N GLN A 374 -3.06 12.98 -7.35
CA GLN A 374 -3.73 11.86 -6.69
C GLN A 374 -4.20 12.23 -5.28
N VAL A 375 -3.34 12.86 -4.46
CA VAL A 375 -3.70 13.34 -3.11
C VAL A 375 -4.86 14.31 -3.17
N VAL A 376 -4.83 15.27 -4.09
CA VAL A 376 -5.93 16.24 -4.29
C VAL A 376 -7.22 15.51 -4.67
N CYS A 377 -7.19 14.64 -5.66
CA CYS A 377 -8.37 13.89 -6.12
C CYS A 377 -8.96 13.02 -5.00
N LEU A 378 -8.15 12.22 -4.30
CA LEU A 378 -8.64 11.35 -3.23
C LEU A 378 -9.13 12.14 -2.02
N SER A 379 -8.51 13.28 -1.73
CA SER A 379 -8.97 14.19 -0.68
C SER A 379 -10.32 14.81 -1.02
N LEU A 380 -10.53 15.26 -2.26
CA LEU A 380 -11.84 15.76 -2.72
C LEU A 380 -12.91 14.68 -2.61
N VAL A 381 -12.63 13.46 -3.08
CA VAL A 381 -13.55 12.31 -2.95
C VAL A 381 -13.90 12.08 -1.47
N THR A 382 -12.91 12.09 -0.59
CA THR A 382 -13.09 11.84 0.85
C THR A 382 -13.90 12.95 1.53
N ILE A 383 -13.65 14.23 1.19
CA ILE A 383 -14.35 15.39 1.75
C ILE A 383 -15.82 15.42 1.34
N PHE A 384 -16.11 15.15 0.06
CA PHE A 384 -17.47 15.20 -0.49
C PHE A 384 -18.27 13.90 -0.28
N THR A 385 -17.69 12.92 0.38
CA THR A 385 -18.37 11.66 0.68
C THR A 385 -19.48 11.85 1.72
N ASN A 386 -20.66 11.31 1.40
CA ASN A 386 -21.73 11.11 2.38
C ASN A 386 -21.48 9.82 3.19
N TRP A 387 -20.96 9.98 4.40
CA TRP A 387 -20.57 8.87 5.27
C TRP A 387 -21.75 7.98 5.69
N ASP A 388 -22.96 8.55 5.87
CA ASP A 388 -24.15 7.77 6.21
C ASP A 388 -24.58 6.82 5.07
N LYS A 389 -24.47 7.29 3.82
CA LYS A 389 -24.73 6.45 2.64
C LYS A 389 -23.73 5.31 2.52
N GLU A 390 -22.47 5.56 2.84
CA GLU A 390 -21.41 4.56 2.75
C GLU A 390 -21.49 3.52 3.87
N ALA A 391 -21.89 3.91 5.08
CA ALA A 391 -22.20 2.97 6.15
C ALA A 391 -23.34 2.02 5.73
N LYS A 392 -24.45 2.56 5.18
CA LYS A 392 -25.56 1.74 4.65
C LYS A 392 -25.10 0.76 3.57
N LYS A 393 -24.23 1.21 2.66
CA LYS A 393 -23.67 0.38 1.59
C LYS A 393 -22.78 -0.74 2.15
N ALA A 394 -21.99 -0.47 3.18
CA ALA A 394 -21.19 -1.47 3.88
C ALA A 394 -22.09 -2.51 4.56
N THR A 395 -23.12 -2.08 5.29
CA THR A 395 -24.09 -3.00 5.91
C THR A 395 -24.78 -3.88 4.86
N ASN A 396 -25.23 -3.31 3.74
CA ASN A 396 -25.86 -4.09 2.66
C ASN A 396 -24.90 -5.10 2.03
N ARG A 397 -23.64 -4.72 1.80
CA ARG A 397 -22.59 -5.61 1.27
C ARG A 397 -22.34 -6.81 2.19
N VAL A 398 -22.43 -6.60 3.50
CA VAL A 398 -22.26 -7.66 4.49
C VAL A 398 -23.55 -8.48 4.65
N GLY A 399 -24.73 -7.88 4.54
CA GLY A 399 -26.04 -8.52 4.72
C GLY A 399 -26.49 -9.39 3.54
N SER A 400 -26.14 -9.03 2.29
CA SER A 400 -26.61 -9.74 1.09
C SER A 400 -26.14 -11.20 0.94
N SER A 401 -25.24 -11.66 1.80
CA SER A 401 -24.72 -13.03 1.83
C SER A 401 -25.38 -13.93 2.89
N GLY A 402 -26.42 -13.45 3.59
CA GLY A 402 -27.13 -14.26 4.60
C GLY A 402 -28.65 -14.37 4.41
N ASP A 403 -29.26 -13.54 3.55
CA ASP A 403 -30.72 -13.38 3.49
C ASP A 403 -31.39 -14.19 2.37
N LYS A 404 -30.67 -15.15 1.78
CA LYS A 404 -31.21 -16.04 0.73
C LYS A 404 -31.57 -17.45 1.21
N ASP A 405 -31.26 -17.79 2.46
CA ASP A 405 -31.47 -19.13 3.00
C ASP A 405 -32.58 -19.22 4.07
N GLU A 406 -33.34 -18.12 4.32
CA GLU A 406 -34.50 -18.13 5.23
C GLU A 406 -35.86 -17.96 4.51
N VAL A 407 -35.89 -18.03 3.18
CA VAL A 407 -37.12 -18.03 2.39
C VAL A 407 -37.08 -19.16 1.36
N GLU A 408 -37.10 -20.40 1.83
CA GLU A 408 -37.65 -21.55 1.09
C GLU A 408 -38.24 -22.59 2.02
#